data_AF-A0A6V7IL76-F1
#
_entry.id   AF-A0A6V7IL76-F1
#
_cell.length_a   1.000
_cell.length_b   1.000
_cell.length_c   1.000
_cell.angle_alpha   90.00
_cell.angle_beta   90.00
_cell.angle_gamma   90.00
#
_symmetry.space_group_name_H-M   'P 1'
#
loop_
_entity.id
_entity.type
_entity.pdbx_description
1 polymer ?
#
loop_
_entity_poly.entity_id
_entity_poly.type
_entity_poly.pdbx_seq_one_letter_code
_entity_poly.pdbx_strand_id
1 'polypeptide(L)'
;AVINGRRAVPGEFPYQVLLTTILADQMGLCGGAIIDEKHILTAWHCVEDVRASDISVIVGAIAFENDPNAKKYRVSNIALHEKRACRRPGQLRCYDIALLR
;
A
#
# COMPACT_ATOMS: atom_id res chain seq x y z
N ALA A 1 3.16 13.99 0.57
CA ALA A 1 3.61 14.62 1.83
C ALA A 1 2.41 14.83 2.73
N VAL A 2 2.57 14.71 4.05
CA VAL A 2 1.53 15.07 5.02
C VAL A 2 1.66 16.57 5.29
N ILE A 3 0.69 17.35 4.84
CA ILE A 3 0.71 18.82 4.97
C ILE A 3 0.59 19.18 6.45
N ASN A 4 1.48 20.05 6.94
CA ASN A 4 1.62 20.41 8.37
C ASN A 4 1.87 19.20 9.29
N GLY A 5 2.38 18.10 8.75
CA GLY A 5 2.79 16.95 9.55
C GLY A 5 4.09 17.20 10.29
N ARG A 6 4.42 16.28 11.21
CA ARG A 6 5.74 16.17 11.81
C ARG A 6 6.41 14.87 11.40
N ARG A 7 7.74 14.84 11.48
CA ARG A 7 8.50 13.60 11.32
C ARG A 7 8.05 12.61 12.40
N ALA A 8 7.72 11.39 11.98
CA ALA A 8 7.44 10.29 12.90
C ALA A 8 8.74 9.84 13.57
N VAL A 9 8.65 9.38 14.81
CA VAL A 9 9.79 8.73 15.49
C VAL A 9 9.79 7.23 15.19
N PRO A 10 10.96 6.54 15.25
CA PRO A 10 11.00 5.10 15.05
C PRO A 10 10.03 4.36 15.99
N GLY A 11 9.25 3.43 15.43
CA GLY A 11 8.27 2.64 16.19
C GLY A 11 6.96 3.36 16.52
N GLU A 12 6.77 4.62 16.14
CA GLU A 12 5.51 5.35 16.39
C GLU A 12 4.30 4.72 15.66
N PHE A 13 4.53 4.20 14.45
CA PHE A 13 3.52 3.53 13.64
C PHE A 13 4.06 2.17 13.17
N PRO A 14 4.11 1.14 14.04
CA PRO A 14 4.79 -0.12 13.74
C PRO A 14 4.11 -0.93 12.63
N TYR A 15 2.84 -0.65 12.36
CA TYR A 15 2.05 -1.25 11.28
C TYR A 15 2.20 -0.52 9.95
N GLN A 16 2.90 0.62 9.87
CA GLN A 16 3.01 1.39 8.64
C GLN A 16 3.77 0.62 7.55
N VAL A 17 3.22 0.64 6.34
CA VAL A 17 3.81 0.02 5.15
C VAL A 17 4.01 1.06 4.05
N LEU A 18 5.15 0.98 3.36
CA LEU A 18 5.37 1.59 2.06
C LEU A 18 5.12 0.55 0.98
N LEU A 19 4.21 0.86 0.06
CA LEU A 19 3.96 0.07 -1.15
C LEU A 19 4.60 0.77 -2.34
N THR A 20 5.37 0.01 -3.11
CA THR A 20 5.85 0.43 -4.42
C THR A 20 5.25 -0.47 -5.48
N THR A 21 4.67 0.13 -6.52
CA THR A 21 4.11 -0.60 -7.66
C THR A 21 4.82 -0.22 -8.95
N ILE A 22 4.85 -1.11 -9.92
CA ILE A 22 5.34 -0.83 -11.28
C ILE A 22 4.20 -1.11 -12.26
N LEU A 23 3.78 -0.08 -13.00
CA LEU A 23 2.75 -0.20 -14.04
C LEU A 23 3.19 0.62 -15.26
N ALA A 24 3.28 -0.02 -16.43
CA ALA A 24 3.72 0.63 -17.68
C ALA A 24 5.03 1.44 -17.51
N ASP A 25 6.03 0.82 -16.88
CA ASP A 25 7.34 1.42 -16.56
C ASP A 25 7.31 2.65 -15.63
N GLN A 26 6.16 2.94 -15.01
CA GLN A 26 6.02 3.99 -14.01
C GLN A 26 5.93 3.42 -12.60
N MET A 27 6.65 4.04 -11.67
CA MET A 27 6.63 3.67 -10.27
C MET A 27 5.52 4.41 -9.52
N GLY A 28 4.60 3.65 -8.92
CA GLY A 28 3.58 4.15 -8.00
C GLY A 28 4.03 4.03 -6.54
N LEU A 29 3.59 4.99 -5.71
CA LEU A 29 3.83 4.98 -4.26
C LEU A 29 2.49 5.05 -3.51
N CYS A 30 2.29 4.10 -2.60
CA CYS A 30 1.12 4.05 -1.73
C CYS A 30 1.51 3.68 -0.29
N GLY A 31 0.56 3.86 0.63
CA GLY A 31 0.64 3.35 1.99
C GLY A 31 -0.10 2.03 2.17
N GLY A 32 0.13 1.39 3.31
CA GLY A 32 -0.68 0.27 3.79
C GLY A 32 -0.50 0.08 5.29
N ALA A 33 -1.23 -0.87 5.85
CA ALA A 33 -1.15 -1.25 7.25
C ALA A 33 -1.00 -2.77 7.40
N ILE A 34 -0.08 -3.21 8.25
CA ILE A 34 0.01 -4.60 8.69
C ILE A 34 -1.22 -4.90 9.54
N ILE A 35 -2.00 -5.91 9.15
CA ILE A 35 -3.18 -6.36 9.91
C ILE A 35 -2.99 -7.73 10.55
N ASP A 36 -2.07 -8.54 10.02
CA ASP A 36 -1.57 -9.77 10.64
C ASP A 36 -0.20 -10.15 10.06
N GLU A 37 0.31 -11.33 10.40
CA GLU A 37 1.64 -11.83 9.97
C GLU A 37 1.84 -11.92 8.46
N LYS A 38 0.77 -12.02 7.68
CA LYS A 38 0.82 -12.32 6.24
C LYS A 38 -0.05 -11.39 5.40
N HIS A 39 -0.74 -10.42 6.00
CA HIS A 39 -1.65 -9.56 5.26
C HIS A 39 -1.40 -8.07 5.49
N ILE A 40 -1.40 -7.33 4.38
CA ILE A 40 -1.38 -5.86 4.36
C ILE A 40 -2.73 -5.36 3.87
N LEU A 41 -3.32 -4.44 4.62
CA LEU A 41 -4.47 -3.66 4.20
C LEU A 41 -4.01 -2.43 3.42
N THR A 42 -4.63 -2.18 2.27
CA THR A 42 -4.39 -0.97 1.46
C THR A 42 -5.65 -0.57 0.69
N ALA A 43 -5.54 0.46 -0.14
CA ALA A 43 -6.60 0.92 -1.00
C ALA A 43 -6.66 0.10 -2.30
N TRP A 44 -7.85 -0.05 -2.87
CA TRP A 44 -8.06 -0.75 -4.13
C TRP A 44 -7.29 -0.06 -5.28
N HIS A 45 -7.37 1.28 -5.34
CA HIS A 45 -6.72 2.05 -6.40
C HIS A 45 -5.19 2.01 -6.37
N CYS A 46 -4.59 1.61 -5.23
CA CYS A 46 -3.14 1.48 -5.14
C CYS A 46 -2.61 0.27 -5.91
N VAL A 47 -3.48 -0.71 -6.17
CA VAL A 47 -3.10 -2.03 -6.70
C VAL A 47 -4.02 -2.52 -7.81
N GLU A 48 -5.02 -1.72 -8.21
CA GLU A 48 -5.84 -1.97 -9.39
C GLU A 48 -4.93 -2.09 -10.62
N ASP A 49 -5.19 -3.10 -11.46
CA ASP A 49 -4.46 -3.37 -12.71
C ASP A 49 -2.94 -3.62 -12.56
N VAL A 50 -2.42 -3.74 -11.33
CA VAL A 50 -1.02 -4.11 -11.04
C VAL A 50 -0.91 -5.61 -10.78
N ARG A 51 0.09 -6.28 -11.37
CA ARG A 51 0.36 -7.69 -11.06
C ARG A 51 1.03 -7.82 -9.70
N ALA A 52 0.75 -8.88 -8.96
CA ALA A 52 1.37 -9.13 -7.66
C ALA A 52 2.92 -9.13 -7.71
N SER A 53 3.51 -9.61 -8.82
CA SER A 53 4.96 -9.58 -9.05
C SER A 53 5.56 -8.18 -9.11
N ASP A 54 4.74 -7.19 -9.45
CA ASP A 54 5.14 -5.82 -9.70
C ASP A 54 4.87 -4.92 -8.48
N ILE A 55 4.46 -5.53 -7.36
CA ILE A 55 4.24 -4.87 -6.06
C ILE A 55 5.34 -5.30 -5.09
N SER A 56 5.87 -4.33 -4.37
CA SER A 56 6.72 -4.60 -3.21
C SER A 56 6.15 -3.97 -1.94
N VAL A 57 6.17 -4.76 -0.87
CA VAL A 57 5.76 -4.36 0.48
C VAL A 57 7.02 -4.06 1.28
N ILE A 58 7.16 -2.83 1.78
CA ILE A 58 8.30 -2.40 2.58
C ILE A 58 7.80 -2.04 3.98
N VAL A 59 8.33 -2.74 4.99
CA VAL A 59 7.96 -2.58 6.40
C VAL A 59 9.16 -2.17 7.24
N GLY A 60 8.91 -1.58 8.42
CA GLY A 60 9.97 -1.18 9.34
C GLY A 60 10.77 0.05 8.91
N ALA A 61 10.41 0.67 7.79
CA ALA A 61 11.06 1.86 7.26
C ALA A 61 10.59 3.14 7.99
N ILE A 62 11.54 3.99 8.38
CA ILE A 62 11.35 5.37 8.82
C ILE A 62 11.81 6.38 7.75
N ALA A 63 12.64 5.95 6.81
CA ALA A 63 13.09 6.72 5.65
C ALA A 63 12.83 5.97 4.34
N PHE A 64 12.66 6.72 3.24
CA PHE A 64 12.41 6.15 1.90
C PHE A 64 13.61 5.42 1.32
N GLU A 65 14.82 5.90 1.61
CA GLU A 65 16.07 5.40 1.03
C GLU A 65 17.07 5.05 2.15
N ASN A 66 17.89 4.03 1.90
CA ASN A 66 19.01 3.63 2.76
C ASN A 66 18.65 3.39 4.23
N ASP A 67 17.44 2.90 4.50
CA ASP A 67 17.01 2.53 5.85
C ASP A 67 17.40 1.07 6.16
N PRO A 68 18.32 0.84 7.13
CA PRO A 68 18.77 -0.51 7.47
C PRO A 68 17.68 -1.35 8.15
N ASN A 69 16.60 -0.74 8.66
CA ASN A 69 15.50 -1.44 9.30
C ASN A 69 14.42 -1.87 8.30
N ALA A 70 14.45 -1.32 7.08
CA ALA A 70 13.47 -1.61 6.06
C ALA A 70 13.62 -3.06 5.55
N LYS A 71 12.51 -3.80 5.57
CA LYS A 71 12.42 -5.15 4.99
C LYS A 71 11.46 -5.15 3.83
N LYS A 72 11.89 -5.75 2.72
CA LYS A 72 11.11 -5.84 1.47
C LYS A 72 10.54 -7.25 1.29
N TYR A 73 9.24 -7.33 1.06
CA TYR A 73 8.50 -8.57 0.81
C TYR A 73 7.83 -8.51 -0.57
N ARG A 74 7.69 -9.68 -1.19
CA ARG A 74 6.92 -9.86 -2.44
C ARG A 74 5.48 -10.16 -2.11
N VAL A 75 4.57 -9.77 -3.01
CA VAL A 75 3.15 -10.11 -2.92
C VAL A 75 2.89 -11.39 -3.71
N SER A 76 2.18 -12.32 -3.09
CA SER A 76 1.71 -13.58 -3.67
C SER A 76 0.29 -13.49 -4.20
N ASN A 77 -0.57 -12.69 -3.56
CA ASN A 77 -1.96 -12.52 -3.97
C ASN A 77 -2.49 -11.11 -3.65
N ILE A 78 -3.40 -10.64 -4.50
CA ILE A 78 -4.13 -9.40 -4.33
C ILE A 78 -5.62 -9.75 -4.27
N ALA A 79 -6.25 -9.48 -3.13
CA ALA A 79 -7.69 -9.60 -2.94
C ALA A 79 -8.32 -8.21 -2.99
N LEU A 80 -8.90 -7.89 -4.15
CA LEU A 80 -9.65 -6.66 -4.38
C LEU A 80 -11.07 -6.81 -3.84
N HIS A 81 -11.65 -5.75 -3.28
CA HIS A 81 -13.07 -5.75 -2.99
C HIS A 81 -13.90 -5.97 -4.26
N GLU A 82 -14.92 -6.85 -4.17
CA GLU A 82 -15.71 -7.33 -5.32
C GLU A 82 -16.46 -6.21 -6.07
N LYS A 83 -16.73 -5.09 -5.39
CA LYS A 83 -17.44 -3.94 -5.93
C LYS A 83 -16.48 -2.77 -6.12
N ARG A 84 -16.21 -2.39 -7.38
CA ARG A 84 -15.43 -1.18 -7.73
C ARG A 84 -16.27 0.10 -7.80
N ALA A 85 -17.50 -0.02 -8.32
CA ALA A 85 -18.29 1.12 -8.75
C ALA A 85 -19.31 1.52 -7.68
N CYS A 86 -19.42 2.82 -7.47
CA CYS A 86 -20.52 3.37 -6.71
C CYS A 86 -21.84 3.24 -7.48
N ARG A 87 -22.95 3.12 -6.74
CA ARG A 87 -24.29 3.28 -7.31
C ARG A 87 -24.72 4.75 -7.43
N ARG A 88 -23.96 5.68 -6.83
CA ARG A 88 -24.27 7.13 -6.82
C ARG A 88 -23.63 7.85 -8.02
N PRO A 89 -24.39 8.68 -8.75
CA PRO A 89 -23.85 9.52 -9.82
C PRO A 89 -22.73 10.43 -9.29
N GLY A 90 -21.60 10.49 -10.02
CA GLY A 90 -20.47 11.37 -9.69
C GLY A 90 -19.44 10.80 -8.70
N GLN A 91 -19.68 9.61 -8.12
CA GLN A 91 -18.71 8.96 -7.24
C GLN A 91 -17.95 7.86 -8.00
N LEU A 92 -16.65 8.08 -8.24
CA LEU A 92 -15.84 7.22 -9.12
C LEU A 92 -15.27 5.98 -8.41
N ARG A 93 -15.12 6.00 -7.09
CA ARG A 93 -14.48 4.93 -6.31
C ARG A 93 -15.28 4.68 -5.02
N CYS A 94 -15.94 3.53 -4.94
CA CYS A 94 -16.56 3.04 -3.71
C CYS A 94 -15.90 1.73 -3.34
N TYR A 95 -15.77 1.47 -2.04
CA TYR A 95 -15.09 0.28 -1.52
C TYR A 95 -13.63 0.22 -1.99
N ASP A 96 -12.92 1.32 -1.79
CA ASP A 96 -11.50 1.48 -2.12
C ASP A 96 -10.61 0.75 -1.09
N ILE A 97 -10.71 -0.58 -1.09
CA ILE A 97 -10.05 -1.46 -0.13
C ILE A 97 -9.52 -2.72 -0.84
N ALA A 98 -8.31 -3.13 -0.48
CA ALA A 98 -7.67 -4.33 -0.95
C ALA A 98 -6.82 -4.98 0.16
N LEU A 99 -6.66 -6.30 0.07
CA LEU A 99 -5.75 -7.07 0.91
C LEU A 99 -4.62 -7.64 0.05
N LEU A 100 -3.40 -7.50 0.51
CA LEU A 100 -2.22 -8.12 -0.07
C LEU A 100 -1.76 -9.26 0.82
N ARG A 101 -1.35 -10.37 0.22
CA ARG A 101 -0.74 -11.51 0.91
C ARG A 101 0.63 -11.82 0.36
#